data_AF-A0A920PWL3-F1
#
_entry.id   AF-A0A920PWL3-F1
#
_cell.length_a   1.000
_cell.length_b   1.000
_cell.length_c   1.000
_cell.angle_alpha   90.00
_cell.angle_beta   90.00
_cell.angle_gamma   90.00
#
_symmetry.space_group_name_H-M   'P 1'
#
loop_
_entity.id
_entity.type
_entity.pdbx_description
1 polymer ?
#
loop_
_entity_poly.entity_id
_entity_poly.type
_entity_poly.pdbx_seq_one_letter_code
_entity_poly.pdbx_strand_id
1 'polypeptide(L)' 'MEISLDIVWIGSNFEVVDVSENVPFPDKETPLEDLPRYSPESRAKFVLEINGGEAADLGLGIGDKVEFLNEIAGKYDC' A
#
# COMPACT_ATOMS: atom_id res chain seq x y z
N MET A 1 0.32 17.39 -5.40
CA MET A 1 0.39 16.93 -4.01
C MET A 1 1.75 16.25 -3.88
N GLU A 2 2.61 16.76 -2.99
CA GLU A 2 3.95 16.22 -2.74
C GLU A 2 3.93 15.67 -1.32
N ILE A 3 3.42 14.46 -1.17
CA ILE A 3 3.36 13.75 0.11
C ILE A 3 4.11 12.43 -0.02
N SER A 4 4.79 12.01 1.04
CA SER A 4 5.23 10.62 1.14
C SER A 4 4.01 9.72 1.33
N LEU A 5 4.13 8.48 0.86
CA LEU A 5 3.08 7.47 0.99
C LEU A 5 3.61 6.26 1.76
N ASP A 6 2.74 5.64 2.54
CA ASP A 6 2.91 4.22 2.87
C ASP A 6 2.04 3.42 1.89
N ILE A 7 2.64 2.42 1.25
CA ILE A 7 1.96 1.51 0.34
C ILE A 7 1.74 0.20 1.07
N VAL A 8 0.49 -0.06 1.46
CA VAL A 8 0.09 -1.29 2.15
C VAL A 8 -0.35 -2.32 1.12
N TRP A 9 0.38 -3.42 1.04
CA TRP A 9 0.14 -4.50 0.08
C TRP A 9 -0.68 -5.60 0.72
N ILE A 10 -1.80 -5.98 0.10
CA ILE A 10 -2.79 -6.87 0.69
C ILE A 10 -2.94 -8.12 -0.16
N GLY A 11 -2.80 -9.28 0.47
CA GLY A 11 -2.92 -10.60 -0.15
C GLY A 11 -4.36 -10.95 -0.55
N SER A 12 -4.52 -12.05 -1.28
CA SER A 12 -5.84 -12.54 -1.69
C SER A 12 -6.69 -13.09 -0.54
N ASN A 13 -6.09 -13.32 0.63
CA ASN A 13 -6.74 -13.74 1.87
C ASN A 13 -7.06 -12.56 2.81
N PHE A 14 -7.01 -11.32 2.29
CA PHE A 14 -7.31 -10.09 3.03
C PHE A 14 -6.42 -9.90 4.26
N GLU A 15 -5.13 -10.15 4.06
CA GLU A 15 -4.07 -9.96 5.05
C GLU A 15 -3.01 -9.05 4.46
N VAL A 16 -2.46 -8.15 5.27
CA VAL A 16 -1.29 -7.36 4.88
C VAL A 16 -0.14 -8.32 4.66
N VAL A 17 0.43 -8.29 3.46
CA VAL A 17 1.55 -9.16 3.06
C VAL A 17 2.87 -8.42 2.97
N ASP A 18 2.83 -7.09 2.87
CA ASP A 18 4.00 -6.21 2.88
C ASP A 18 3.57 -4.76 3.12
N VAL A 19 4.50 -3.91 3.56
CA VAL A 19 4.32 -2.46 3.69
C VAL A 19 5.57 -1.75 3.17
N SER A 20 5.42 -0.92 2.15
CA SER A 20 6.48 0.00 1.73
C SER A 20 6.27 1.34 2.41
N GLU A 21 7.01 1.59 3.49
CA GLU A 21 6.88 2.81 4.30
C GLU A 21 7.62 4.01 3.71
N ASN A 22 7.07 5.19 3.93
CA ASN A 22 7.68 6.49 3.63
C ASN A 22 8.22 6.60 2.19
N VAL A 23 7.49 6.03 1.23
CA VAL A 23 7.80 6.11 -0.19
C VAL A 23 7.82 7.59 -0.59
N PRO A 24 8.96 8.12 -1.09
CA PRO A 24 9.06 9.51 -1.43
C PRO A 24 8.31 9.80 -2.73
N PHE A 25 7.82 11.03 -2.87
CA PHE A 25 7.38 11.52 -4.17
C PHE A 25 8.61 11.65 -5.08
N PRO A 26 8.52 11.24 -6.37
CA PRO A 26 9.64 11.36 -7.29
C PRO A 26 9.91 12.83 -7.65
N ASP A 27 11.15 13.14 -8.03
CA ASP A 27 11.48 14.44 -8.62
C ASP A 27 10.69 14.61 -9.93
N LYS A 28 10.08 15.79 -10.11
CA LYS A 28 9.23 16.11 -11.27
C LYS A 28 9.98 16.06 -12.60
N GLU A 29 11.30 16.26 -12.57
CA GLU A 29 12.15 16.22 -13.76
C GLU A 29 12.60 14.78 -14.10
N THR A 30 12.26 13.78 -13.28
CA THR A 30 12.61 12.37 -13.54
C THR A 30 11.86 11.87 -14.78
N PRO A 31 12.56 11.36 -15.82
CA PRO A 31 11.91 10.73 -16.97
C PRO A 31 11.02 9.54 -16.55
N LEU A 32 9.95 9.30 -17.29
CA LEU A 32 8.97 8.25 -16.95
C LEU A 32 9.60 6.86 -16.88
N GLU A 33 10.56 6.58 -17.74
CA GLU A 33 11.32 5.33 -17.80
C GLU A 33 12.24 5.10 -16.59
N ASP A 34 12.65 6.19 -15.93
CA ASP A 34 13.57 6.18 -14.79
C ASP A 34 12.84 6.23 -13.44
N LEU A 35 11.51 6.37 -13.45
CA LEU A 35 10.71 6.36 -12.23
C LEU A 35 10.86 5.02 -11.49
N PRO A 36 11.04 5.05 -10.15
CA PRO A 36 11.16 3.83 -9.37
C PRO A 36 9.89 3.00 -9.45
N ARG A 37 10.05 1.68 -9.47
CA ARG A 37 8.96 0.72 -9.39
C ARG A 37 8.94 0.11 -8.01
N TYR A 38 7.83 0.27 -7.32
CA TYR A 38 7.61 -0.35 -6.01
C TYR A 38 6.85 -1.65 -6.20
N SER A 39 7.29 -2.70 -5.53
CA SER A 39 6.69 -4.02 -5.57
C SER A 39 6.82 -4.68 -4.20
N PRO A 40 5.80 -5.43 -3.76
CA PRO A 40 5.87 -6.15 -2.50
C PRO A 40 6.84 -7.34 -2.58
N GLU A 41 7.38 -7.75 -1.43
CA GLU A 41 8.15 -8.99 -1.30
C GLU A 41 7.28 -10.25 -1.50
N SER A 42 5.98 -10.14 -1.17
CA SER A 42 5.00 -11.22 -1.26
C SER A 42 3.86 -10.89 -2.24
N ARG A 43 3.22 -11.93 -2.78
CA ARG A 43 2.15 -11.76 -3.78
C ARG A 43 0.96 -11.00 -3.19
N ALA A 44 0.74 -9.78 -3.66
CA ALA A 44 -0.43 -8.96 -3.34
C ALA A 44 -1.54 -9.09 -4.40
N LYS A 45 -2.78 -8.85 -3.98
CA LYS A 45 -3.98 -8.71 -4.83
C LYS A 45 -4.53 -7.28 -4.80
N PHE A 46 -4.36 -6.58 -3.67
CA PHE A 46 -4.85 -5.20 -3.49
C PHE A 46 -3.76 -4.30 -2.92
N VAL A 47 -3.97 -3.00 -3.04
CA VAL A 47 -3.10 -1.93 -2.52
C VAL A 47 -3.96 -0.90 -1.81
N LEU A 48 -3.53 -0.46 -0.63
CA LEU A 48 -4.05 0.71 0.06
C LEU A 48 -2.92 1.72 0.23
N GLU A 49 -3.10 2.93 -0.29
CA GLU A 49 -2.16 4.04 -0.15
C GLU A 49 -2.64 4.98 0.95
N ILE A 50 -1.78 5.26 1.93
CA ILE A 50 -2.03 6.19 3.04
C ILE A 50 -0.86 7.18 3.18
N ASN A 51 -0.97 8.16 4.09
CA ASN A 51 0.11 9.13 4.29
C ASN A 51 1.37 8.42 4.82
N GLY A 52 2.55 8.90 4.42
CA GLY A 52 3.81 8.32 4.87
C GLY A 52 4.00 8.38 6.38
N GLY A 53 4.40 7.27 6.98
CA GLY A 53 4.60 7.08 8.41
C GLY A 53 3.34 6.66 9.18
N GLU A 54 2.17 6.72 8.56
CA GLU A 54 0.90 6.40 9.20
C GLU A 54 0.78 4.90 9.53
N ALA A 55 1.38 4.02 8.73
CA ALA A 55 1.41 2.58 9.04
C ALA A 55 2.19 2.31 10.32
N ALA A 56 3.36 2.92 10.47
CA ALA A 56 4.20 2.79 11.67
C ALA A 56 3.51 3.37 12.91
N ASP A 57 2.88 4.55 12.80
CA ASP A 57 2.16 5.21 13.89
C ASP A 57 0.97 4.39 14.41
N LEU A 58 0.28 3.68 13.52
CA LEU A 58 -0.84 2.80 13.86
C LEU A 58 -0.41 1.39 14.26
N GLY A 59 0.86 1.03 14.05
CA GLY A 59 1.36 -0.33 14.22
C GLY A 59 0.82 -1.32 13.20
N LEU A 60 0.42 -0.83 12.01
CA LEU A 60 -0.07 -1.64 10.90
C LEU A 60 1.10 -2.40 10.25
N GLY A 61 0.99 -3.71 10.14
CA GLY A 61 2.07 -4.54 9.60
C GLY A 61 1.62 -5.86 9.00
N ILE A 62 2.60 -6.64 8.53
CA ILE A 62 2.37 -7.96 7.94
C ILE A 62 1.60 -8.85 8.92
N GLY A 63 0.54 -9.50 8.44
CA GLY A 63 -0.33 -10.34 9.24
C GLY A 63 -1.66 -9.70 9.65
N ASP A 64 -1.76 -8.37 9.58
CA ASP A 64 -2.98 -7.67 9.93
C ASP A 64 -4.11 -7.99 8.94
N LYS A 65 -5.32 -8.13 9.47
CA LYS A 65 -6.51 -8.41 8.66
C LYS A 65 -7.10 -7.13 8.12
N VAL A 66 -7.51 -7.20 6.85
CA VAL A 66 -8.16 -6.10 6.15
C VAL A 66 -9.62 -6.47 5.90
N GLU A 67 -10.53 -5.56 6.25
CA GLU A 67 -11.95 -5.69 5.94
C GLU A 67 -12.38 -4.56 4.99
N PHE A 68 -13.16 -4.92 3.98
CA PHE A 68 -13.68 -3.96 3.02
C PHE A 68 -15.11 -3.61 3.45
N LEU A 69 -15.35 -2.34 3.75
CA LEU A 69 -16.61 -1.89 4.33
C LEU A 69 -17.48 -1.16 3.30
N ASN A 70 -18.76 -0.96 3.64
CA ASN A 70 -19.72 -0.17 2.86
C ASN A 70 -19.88 -0.67 1.41
N GLU A 71 -19.86 0.23 0.43
CA GLU A 71 -20.14 -0.06 -0.99
C GLU A 71 -19.15 -1.03 -1.65
N ILE A 72 -18.02 -1.32 -1.00
CA ILE A 72 -17.02 -2.27 -1.48
C ILE A 72 -17.03 -3.60 -0.71
N ALA A 73 -17.87 -3.75 0.31
CA ALA A 73 -18.05 -5.01 1.02
C ALA A 73 -18.57 -6.11 0.08
N GLY A 74 -17.96 -7.29 0.12
CA GLY A 74 -18.33 -8.45 -0.71
C GLY A 74 -18.11 -8.28 -2.22
N LYS A 75 -17.67 -7.11 -2.69
CA LYS A 75 -17.48 -6.82 -4.12
C LYS A 75 -16.28 -7.55 -4.72
N TYR A 76 -15.30 -7.88 -3.89
CA TYR A 76 -14.01 -8.46 -4.31
C TYR A 76 -13.76 -9.86 -3.73
N ASP A 77 -14.85 -10.56 -3.39
CA ASP A 77 -14.87 -11.87 -2.73
C ASP A 77 -14.24 -11.87 -1.33
N CYS A 78 -14.46 -10.77 -0.60
CA CYS A 78 -14.17 -10.62 0.84
C CYS A 78 -15.35 -11.06 1.69
#